data_AF-A0A1Z8PCI3-F1
#
_entry.id   AF-A0A1Z8PCI3-F1
#
_cell.length_a   1.000
_cell.length_b   1.000
_cell.length_c   1.000
_cell.angle_alpha   90.00
_cell.angle_beta   90.00
_cell.angle_gamma   90.00
#
_symmetry.space_group_name_H-M   'P 1'
#
loop_
_entity.id
_entity.type
_entity.pdbx_description
1 polymer ?
#
loop_
_entity_poly.entity_id
_entity_poly.type
_entity_poly.pdbx_seq_one_letter_code
_entity_poly.pdbx_strand_id
1 'polypeptide(L)'
;MKTGQYLNIQITNKISEMPKKIVKIAQKIRKQENKPVIILANPQLGHNIGAVARVMANFDLYKLRLVKPRDAWSADETYSSASGASGILDNAGIFDNVGDSIFDLDTVYATTARRRDLIKEVLSPKSAAKDMKMRIQDGQKIGLLFGGEKSGLSNDELSYANTIITAPVNPEFASLNLAQAVCVIAYEFYSGITNGELGRITESDKGRIEGLPIEKTRGANKNEFIHFIEFLEKTLDDRGFFYPAEKKTMMLNNIKSMFQRQNLTQKDIKILFGIFKHIVGE
;
A
#
# COMPACT_ATOMS: atom_id res chain seq x y z
N MET A 1 -5.25 24.28 -28.49
CA MET A 1 -4.46 25.04 -27.48
C MET A 1 -5.31 26.17 -26.90
N LYS A 2 -6.06 25.96 -25.80
CA LYS A 2 -6.61 27.07 -24.98
C LYS A 2 -7.37 26.69 -23.68
N THR A 3 -7.39 25.44 -23.22
CA THR A 3 -8.18 25.06 -22.02
C THR A 3 -7.36 24.80 -20.74
N GLY A 4 -6.07 24.44 -20.84
CA GLY A 4 -5.24 24.13 -19.66
C GLY A 4 -4.67 25.34 -18.89
N GLN A 5 -4.66 26.55 -19.49
CA GLN A 5 -4.12 27.75 -18.84
C GLN A 5 -5.13 28.51 -17.98
N TYR A 6 -6.44 28.39 -18.26
CA TYR A 6 -7.47 29.14 -17.52
C TYR A 6 -7.73 28.58 -16.11
N LEU A 7 -7.57 27.27 -15.89
CA LEU A 7 -7.72 26.67 -14.56
C LEU A 7 -6.55 27.01 -13.61
N ASN A 8 -5.32 27.09 -14.12
CA ASN A 8 -4.13 27.36 -13.29
C ASN A 8 -4.02 28.81 -12.79
N ILE A 9 -4.62 29.77 -13.52
CA ILE A 9 -4.51 31.21 -13.21
C ILE A 9 -5.56 31.66 -12.17
N GLN A 10 -6.71 31.00 -12.05
CA GLN A 10 -7.68 31.33 -10.98
C GLN A 10 -7.30 30.75 -9.61
N ILE A 11 -6.52 29.67 -9.56
CA ILE A 11 -6.10 29.04 -8.29
C ILE A 11 -5.01 29.87 -7.60
N THR A 12 -4.19 30.64 -8.32
CA THR A 12 -3.00 31.29 -7.74
C THR A 12 -3.31 32.48 -6.84
N ASN A 13 -4.43 33.19 -7.03
CA ASN A 13 -4.73 34.44 -6.31
C ASN A 13 -5.57 34.27 -5.03
N LYS A 14 -5.95 33.05 -4.62
CA LYS A 14 -6.82 32.81 -3.43
C LYS A 14 -6.31 31.76 -2.42
N ILE A 15 -5.13 31.17 -2.63
CA ILE A 15 -4.61 30.09 -1.77
C ILE A 15 -4.43 30.54 -0.31
N SER A 16 -4.12 31.81 -0.04
CA SER A 16 -3.93 32.32 1.33
C SER A 16 -5.22 32.44 2.15
N GLU A 17 -6.39 32.48 1.51
CA GLU A 17 -7.70 32.65 2.16
C GLU A 17 -8.48 31.33 2.34
N MET A 18 -7.98 30.23 1.76
CA MET A 18 -8.64 28.93 1.82
C MET A 18 -8.40 28.21 3.16
N PRO A 19 -9.34 27.33 3.60
CA PRO A 19 -9.13 26.46 4.75
C PRO A 19 -7.77 25.75 4.71
N LYS A 20 -7.03 25.75 5.84
CA LYS A 20 -5.66 25.20 5.94
C LYS A 20 -5.49 23.79 5.36
N LYS A 21 -6.53 22.95 5.41
CA LYS A 21 -6.52 21.60 4.81
C LYS A 21 -6.42 21.62 3.28
N ILE A 22 -7.13 22.53 2.62
CA ILE A 22 -7.13 22.70 1.16
C ILE A 22 -5.75 23.18 0.69
N VAL A 23 -5.19 24.16 1.38
CA VAL A 23 -3.83 24.69 1.12
C VAL A 23 -2.79 23.57 1.20
N LYS A 24 -2.88 22.72 2.23
CA LYS A 24 -1.97 21.59 2.42
C LYS A 24 -2.08 20.55 1.29
N ILE A 25 -3.28 20.24 0.82
CA ILE A 25 -3.49 19.30 -0.30
C ILE A 25 -2.98 19.91 -1.61
N ALA A 26 -3.28 21.18 -1.90
CA ALA A 26 -2.77 21.86 -3.10
C ALA A 26 -1.23 21.88 -3.14
N GLN A 27 -0.58 22.12 -1.99
CA GLN A 27 0.88 22.01 -1.87
C GLN A 27 1.38 20.58 -2.13
N LYS A 28 0.67 19.55 -1.65
CA LYS A 28 1.03 18.15 -1.93
C LYS A 28 0.88 17.81 -3.42
N ILE A 29 -0.22 18.22 -4.06
CA ILE A 29 -0.42 18.03 -5.51
C ILE A 29 0.75 18.60 -6.30
N ARG A 30 1.19 19.83 -5.98
CA ARG A 30 2.34 20.47 -6.63
C ARG A 30 3.66 19.71 -6.43
N LYS A 31 3.85 19.05 -5.28
CA LYS A 31 5.05 18.26 -4.98
C LYS A 31 5.02 16.85 -5.55
N GLN A 32 3.88 16.38 -6.06
CA GLN A 32 3.71 15.03 -6.59
C GLN A 32 3.88 14.97 -8.11
N GLU A 33 5.00 15.46 -8.65
CA GLU A 33 5.20 15.43 -10.11
C GLU A 33 5.08 14.00 -10.67
N ASN A 34 5.57 13.01 -9.92
CA ASN A 34 5.78 11.64 -10.40
C ASN A 34 4.79 10.60 -9.81
N LYS A 35 3.65 11.02 -9.25
CA LYS A 35 2.62 10.09 -8.75
C LYS A 35 1.53 9.81 -9.78
N PRO A 36 0.94 8.60 -9.80
CA PRO A 36 -0.16 8.26 -10.70
C PRO A 36 -1.36 9.20 -10.55
N VAL A 37 -2.03 9.46 -11.67
CA VAL A 37 -3.33 10.15 -11.73
C VAL A 37 -4.44 9.12 -11.65
N ILE A 38 -5.37 9.29 -10.70
CA ILE A 38 -6.58 8.45 -10.62
C ILE A 38 -7.64 9.03 -11.56
N ILE A 39 -8.18 8.19 -12.44
CA ILE A 39 -9.18 8.58 -13.43
C ILE A 39 -10.42 7.71 -13.23
N LEU A 40 -11.56 8.35 -12.97
CA LEU A 40 -12.85 7.68 -12.83
C LEU A 40 -13.69 7.93 -14.08
N ALA A 41 -13.96 6.87 -14.85
CA ALA A 41 -14.79 6.92 -16.03
C ALA A 41 -16.26 6.64 -15.71
N ASN A 42 -17.11 7.61 -16.02
CA ASN A 42 -18.55 7.55 -15.83
C ASN A 42 -18.99 7.14 -14.40
N PRO A 43 -18.42 7.73 -13.32
CA PRO A 43 -18.82 7.41 -11.96
C PRO A 43 -20.27 7.85 -11.71
N GLN A 44 -21.07 6.98 -11.08
CA GLN A 44 -22.51 7.19 -10.94
C GLN A 44 -22.90 7.81 -9.60
N LEU A 45 -22.15 7.51 -8.55
CA LEU A 45 -22.54 7.82 -7.19
C LEU A 45 -21.52 8.75 -6.53
N GLY A 46 -21.97 9.94 -6.11
CA GLY A 46 -21.13 10.94 -5.44
C GLY A 46 -20.43 10.40 -4.20
N HIS A 47 -21.12 9.58 -3.39
CA HIS A 47 -20.54 8.95 -2.21
C HIS A 47 -19.30 8.08 -2.53
N ASN A 48 -19.27 7.40 -3.69
CA ASN A 48 -18.10 6.61 -4.10
C ASN A 48 -16.96 7.50 -4.59
N ILE A 49 -17.24 8.60 -5.27
CA ILE A 49 -16.22 9.59 -5.67
C ILE A 49 -15.55 10.16 -4.41
N GLY A 50 -16.35 10.50 -3.39
CA GLY A 50 -15.83 10.96 -2.10
C GLY A 50 -15.00 9.89 -1.39
N ALA A 51 -15.51 8.65 -1.34
CA ALA A 51 -14.77 7.52 -0.76
C ALA A 51 -13.44 7.25 -1.50
N VAL A 52 -13.41 7.40 -2.84
CA VAL A 52 -12.18 7.34 -3.64
C VAL A 52 -11.20 8.42 -3.21
N ALA A 53 -11.63 9.68 -3.08
CA ALA A 53 -10.76 10.76 -2.63
C ALA A 53 -10.16 10.47 -1.23
N ARG A 54 -10.96 9.91 -0.32
CA ARG A 54 -10.46 9.48 1.00
C ARG A 54 -9.40 8.38 0.88
N VAL A 55 -9.63 7.37 0.05
CA VAL A 55 -8.66 6.29 -0.22
C VAL A 55 -7.37 6.85 -0.82
N MET A 56 -7.48 7.76 -1.79
CA MET A 56 -6.33 8.43 -2.40
C MET A 56 -5.47 9.14 -1.35
N ALA A 57 -6.09 9.90 -0.44
CA ALA A 57 -5.38 10.57 0.64
C ALA A 57 -4.69 9.60 1.62
N ASN A 58 -5.27 8.41 1.87
CA ASN A 58 -4.65 7.39 2.73
C ASN A 58 -3.34 6.84 2.15
N PHE A 59 -3.23 6.80 0.82
CA PHE A 59 -2.09 6.20 0.10
C PHE A 59 -1.25 7.22 -0.67
N ASP A 60 -1.28 8.47 -0.20
CA ASP A 60 -0.52 9.59 -0.75
C ASP A 60 -0.68 9.77 -2.27
N LEU A 61 -1.93 9.83 -2.72
CA LEU A 61 -2.33 10.18 -4.08
C LEU A 61 -3.28 11.39 -4.01
N TYR A 62 -3.09 12.40 -4.85
CA TYR A 62 -3.94 13.61 -4.81
C TYR A 62 -4.39 14.13 -6.18
N LYS A 63 -4.02 13.47 -7.29
CA LYS A 63 -4.44 13.87 -8.64
C LYS A 63 -5.65 13.04 -9.08
N LEU A 64 -6.82 13.68 -9.15
CA LEU A 64 -8.08 13.05 -9.56
C LEU A 64 -8.56 13.64 -10.89
N ARG A 65 -9.04 12.78 -11.78
CA ARG A 65 -9.76 13.14 -13.01
C ARG A 65 -11.09 12.41 -13.06
N LEU A 66 -12.16 13.11 -13.41
CA LEU A 66 -13.49 12.56 -13.60
C LEU A 66 -13.89 12.70 -15.07
N VAL A 67 -14.25 11.59 -15.69
CA VAL A 67 -14.72 11.57 -17.08
C VAL A 67 -16.22 11.34 -17.08
N LYS A 68 -16.98 12.30 -17.63
CA LYS A 68 -18.46 12.31 -17.62
C LYS A 68 -19.06 11.89 -16.26
N PRO A 69 -18.67 12.50 -15.13
CA PRO A 69 -19.32 12.21 -13.86
C PRO A 69 -20.81 12.59 -13.94
N ARG A 70 -21.69 11.79 -13.32
CA ARG A 70 -23.12 12.14 -13.26
C ARG A 70 -23.33 13.46 -12.49
N ASP A 71 -24.34 14.24 -12.86
CA ASP A 71 -24.56 15.63 -12.38
C ASP A 71 -24.45 15.84 -10.86
N ALA A 72 -24.81 14.85 -10.04
CA ALA A 72 -24.75 14.94 -8.58
C ALA A 72 -23.34 14.71 -7.98
N TRP A 73 -22.28 14.64 -8.80
CA TRP A 73 -20.93 14.37 -8.29
C TRP A 73 -20.41 15.45 -7.34
N SER A 74 -20.86 16.70 -7.46
CA SER A 74 -20.47 17.82 -6.60
C SER A 74 -21.45 18.09 -5.44
N ALA A 75 -22.33 17.14 -5.13
CA ALA A 75 -23.27 17.25 -4.01
C ALA A 75 -22.56 17.15 -2.65
N ASP A 76 -23.19 17.68 -1.60
CA ASP A 76 -22.65 17.68 -0.22
C ASP A 76 -22.29 16.27 0.28
N GLU A 77 -23.05 15.25 -0.16
CA GLU A 77 -22.79 13.84 0.19
C GLU A 77 -21.40 13.37 -0.30
N THR A 78 -20.95 13.82 -1.47
CA THR A 78 -19.61 13.50 -2.01
C THR A 78 -18.52 14.06 -1.10
N TYR A 79 -18.67 15.32 -0.70
CA TYR A 79 -17.73 16.00 0.20
C TYR A 79 -17.71 15.38 1.59
N SER A 80 -18.89 15.04 2.12
CA SER A 80 -19.03 14.33 3.39
C SER A 80 -18.30 12.98 3.37
N SER A 81 -18.46 12.22 2.29
CA SER A 81 -17.82 10.92 2.08
C SER A 81 -16.29 11.00 1.93
N ALA A 82 -15.77 12.13 1.40
CA ALA A 82 -14.34 12.41 1.34
C ALA A 82 -13.72 12.76 2.71
N SER A 83 -14.54 13.10 3.71
CA SER A 83 -14.08 13.46 5.05
C SER A 83 -13.01 14.56 5.00
N GLY A 84 -11.79 14.31 5.48
CA GLY A 84 -10.68 15.26 5.44
C GLY A 84 -10.02 15.47 4.06
N ALA A 85 -10.46 14.76 3.02
CA ALA A 85 -9.82 14.73 1.69
C ALA A 85 -10.54 15.56 0.62
N SER A 86 -11.48 16.44 1.00
CA SER A 86 -12.25 17.28 0.07
C SER A 86 -11.39 18.08 -0.90
N GLY A 87 -10.18 18.50 -0.48
CA GLY A 87 -9.25 19.23 -1.35
C GLY A 87 -8.85 18.47 -2.62
N ILE A 88 -8.97 17.15 -2.67
CA ILE A 88 -8.78 16.37 -3.91
C ILE A 88 -9.95 16.59 -4.87
N LEU A 89 -11.19 16.66 -4.34
CA LEU A 89 -12.39 16.94 -5.12
C LEU A 89 -12.36 18.36 -5.68
N ASP A 90 -11.96 19.33 -4.86
CA ASP A 90 -11.83 20.75 -5.23
C ASP A 90 -10.86 20.97 -6.41
N ASN A 91 -9.90 20.06 -6.58
CA ASN A 91 -8.86 20.12 -7.62
C ASN A 91 -9.04 19.04 -8.69
N ALA A 92 -10.17 18.34 -8.71
CA ALA A 92 -10.41 17.28 -9.69
C ALA A 92 -10.58 17.88 -11.09
N GLY A 93 -9.87 17.33 -12.08
CA GLY A 93 -10.07 17.69 -13.48
C GLY A 93 -11.33 17.01 -14.03
N ILE A 94 -12.20 17.76 -14.71
CA ILE A 94 -13.43 17.24 -15.32
C ILE A 94 -13.25 17.17 -16.83
N PHE A 95 -13.59 16.02 -17.42
CA PHE A 95 -13.37 15.74 -18.84
C PHE A 95 -14.59 15.11 -19.49
N ASP A 96 -14.75 15.37 -20.78
CA ASP A 96 -15.86 14.82 -21.56
C ASP A 96 -15.60 13.41 -22.06
N ASN A 97 -14.35 12.95 -22.17
CA ASN A 97 -14.03 11.58 -22.58
C ASN A 97 -12.67 11.12 -22.03
N VAL A 98 -12.41 9.81 -22.14
CA VAL A 98 -11.18 9.21 -21.62
C VAL A 98 -9.95 9.77 -22.35
N GLY A 99 -10.01 9.95 -23.67
CA GLY A 99 -8.90 10.50 -24.46
C GLY A 99 -8.43 11.87 -23.95
N ASP A 100 -9.37 12.79 -23.72
CA ASP A 100 -9.07 14.12 -23.16
C ASP A 100 -8.54 14.04 -21.73
N SER A 101 -8.91 13.00 -20.97
CA SER A 101 -8.44 12.82 -19.60
C SER A 101 -7.04 12.22 -19.49
N ILE A 102 -6.44 11.74 -20.59
CA ILE A 102 -5.14 11.04 -20.58
C ILE A 102 -4.10 11.67 -21.50
N PHE A 103 -4.43 12.74 -22.23
CA PHE A 103 -3.58 13.29 -23.30
C PHE A 103 -2.15 13.67 -22.88
N ASP A 104 -1.93 13.96 -21.60
CA ASP A 104 -0.65 14.35 -21.01
C ASP A 104 0.07 13.22 -20.27
N LEU A 105 -0.44 11.98 -20.35
CA LEU A 105 0.10 10.80 -19.69
C LEU A 105 0.83 9.90 -20.70
N ASP A 106 1.92 9.29 -20.26
CA ASP A 106 2.75 8.41 -21.09
C ASP A 106 2.29 6.95 -21.04
N THR A 107 1.68 6.52 -19.93
CA THR A 107 1.17 5.15 -19.76
C THR A 107 -0.12 5.15 -18.94
N VAL A 108 -1.11 4.41 -19.40
CA VAL A 108 -2.41 4.24 -18.75
C VAL A 108 -2.65 2.77 -18.43
N TYR A 109 -2.99 2.49 -17.18
CA TYR A 109 -3.47 1.19 -16.74
C TYR A 109 -4.98 1.25 -16.55
N ALA A 110 -5.70 0.20 -16.95
CA ALA A 110 -7.13 0.10 -16.73
C ALA A 110 -7.49 -1.11 -15.86
N THR A 111 -8.38 -0.91 -14.88
CA THR A 111 -8.83 -2.00 -14.00
C THR A 111 -10.09 -2.68 -14.54
N THR A 112 -10.07 -4.01 -14.66
CA THR A 112 -11.28 -4.79 -14.97
C THR A 112 -11.23 -6.15 -14.30
N ALA A 113 -12.38 -6.62 -13.81
CA ALA A 113 -12.54 -7.98 -13.32
C ALA A 113 -12.89 -8.98 -14.43
N ARG A 114 -13.34 -8.49 -15.59
CA ARG A 114 -13.80 -9.32 -16.72
C ARG A 114 -12.72 -9.42 -17.78
N ARG A 115 -12.51 -10.63 -18.30
CA ARG A 115 -11.79 -10.83 -19.55
C ARG A 115 -12.58 -10.17 -20.68
N ARG A 116 -11.89 -9.39 -21.50
CA ARG A 116 -12.43 -8.75 -22.70
C ARG A 116 -11.62 -9.23 -23.90
N ASP A 117 -12.19 -9.15 -25.10
CA ASP A 117 -11.55 -9.56 -26.35
C ASP A 117 -10.58 -8.48 -26.86
N LEU A 118 -9.72 -7.98 -25.98
CA LEU A 118 -8.64 -7.04 -26.28
C LEU A 118 -7.31 -7.72 -25.98
N ILE A 119 -6.41 -7.73 -26.96
CA ILE A 119 -5.06 -8.26 -26.80
C ILE A 119 -4.21 -7.16 -26.14
N LYS A 120 -4.10 -7.20 -24.82
CA LYS A 120 -3.28 -6.29 -24.01
C LYS A 120 -2.55 -7.08 -22.92
N GLU A 121 -1.45 -6.54 -22.44
CA GLU A 121 -0.78 -7.08 -21.25
C GLU A 121 -1.74 -7.05 -20.06
N VAL A 122 -1.71 -8.11 -19.23
CA VAL A 122 -2.53 -8.22 -18.03
C VAL A 122 -1.62 -8.44 -16.83
N LEU A 123 -1.73 -7.57 -15.83
CA LEU A 123 -0.96 -7.62 -14.59
C LEU A 123 -1.87 -7.80 -13.37
N SER A 124 -1.34 -8.47 -12.35
CA SER A 124 -1.92 -8.40 -11.00
C SER A 124 -1.69 -7.01 -10.40
N PRO A 125 -2.47 -6.58 -9.38
CA PRO A 125 -2.22 -5.33 -8.65
C PRO A 125 -0.76 -5.18 -8.17
N LYS A 126 -0.19 -6.26 -7.61
CA LYS A 126 1.20 -6.30 -7.14
C LYS A 126 2.22 -6.15 -8.27
N SER A 127 1.98 -6.80 -9.40
CA SER A 127 2.87 -6.68 -10.58
C SER A 127 2.77 -5.29 -11.21
N ALA A 128 1.56 -4.74 -11.31
CA ALA A 128 1.32 -3.39 -11.82
C ALA A 128 1.98 -2.34 -10.93
N ALA A 129 1.96 -2.49 -9.60
CA ALA A 129 2.67 -1.60 -8.68
C ALA A 129 4.19 -1.58 -8.93
N LYS A 130 4.80 -2.74 -9.21
CA LYS A 130 6.22 -2.82 -9.56
C LYS A 130 6.52 -2.15 -10.90
N ASP A 131 5.71 -2.43 -11.92
CA ASP A 131 5.86 -1.85 -13.26
C ASP A 131 5.70 -0.32 -13.22
N MET A 132 4.67 0.19 -12.54
CA MET A 132 4.47 1.62 -12.31
C MET A 132 5.68 2.26 -11.63
N LYS A 133 6.24 1.62 -10.58
CA LYS A 133 7.42 2.14 -9.87
C LYS A 133 8.61 2.30 -10.82
N MET A 134 8.87 1.33 -11.68
CA MET A 134 9.95 1.38 -12.67
C MET A 134 9.72 2.52 -13.68
N ARG A 135 8.54 2.59 -14.28
CA ARG A 135 8.22 3.64 -15.27
C ARG A 135 8.29 5.04 -14.70
N ILE A 136 7.85 5.20 -13.45
CA ILE A 136 7.95 6.46 -12.72
C ILE A 136 9.43 6.85 -12.48
N GLN A 137 10.29 5.88 -12.18
CA GLN A 137 11.74 6.13 -12.06
C GLN A 137 12.36 6.57 -13.39
N ASP A 138 11.81 6.09 -14.52
CA ASP A 138 12.17 6.52 -15.87
C ASP A 138 11.51 7.86 -16.28
N GLY A 139 10.78 8.51 -15.39
CA GLY A 139 10.18 9.83 -15.61
C GLY A 139 8.82 9.82 -16.32
N GLN A 140 8.19 8.64 -16.52
CA GLN A 140 6.89 8.55 -17.18
C GLN A 140 5.75 9.02 -16.26
N LYS A 141 4.76 9.70 -16.87
CA LYS A 141 3.49 10.09 -16.24
C LYS A 141 2.47 8.97 -16.38
N ILE A 142 1.95 8.52 -15.25
CA ILE A 142 1.08 7.35 -15.17
C ILE A 142 -0.37 7.74 -14.89
N GLY A 143 -1.32 7.07 -15.57
CA GLY A 143 -2.75 7.10 -15.30
C GLY A 143 -3.29 5.75 -14.83
N LEU A 144 -4.22 5.78 -13.88
CA LEU A 144 -4.97 4.61 -13.41
C LEU A 144 -6.45 4.84 -13.68
N LEU A 145 -6.99 4.12 -14.66
CA LEU A 145 -8.35 4.23 -15.15
C LEU A 145 -9.26 3.19 -14.49
N PHE A 146 -10.33 3.67 -13.85
CA PHE A 146 -11.36 2.87 -13.20
C PHE A 146 -12.72 3.18 -13.82
N GLY A 147 -13.53 2.15 -14.06
CA GLY A 147 -14.88 2.31 -14.59
C GLY A 147 -15.93 2.50 -13.49
N GLY A 148 -17.04 3.14 -13.84
CA GLY A 148 -18.18 3.34 -12.96
C GLY A 148 -18.81 2.02 -12.46
N GLU A 149 -19.54 2.13 -11.36
CA GLU A 149 -20.01 1.02 -10.52
C GLU A 149 -20.94 0.04 -11.24
N LYS A 150 -21.73 0.54 -12.21
CA LYS A 150 -22.77 -0.25 -12.86
C LYS A 150 -22.23 -1.15 -13.98
N SER A 151 -21.29 -0.65 -14.76
CA SER A 151 -20.85 -1.27 -16.03
C SER A 151 -19.36 -1.60 -16.07
N GLY A 152 -18.57 -1.09 -15.13
CA GLY A 152 -17.13 -1.00 -15.30
C GLY A 152 -16.78 -0.20 -16.56
N LEU A 153 -15.58 -0.47 -17.10
CA LEU A 153 -15.11 0.15 -18.33
C LEU A 153 -15.71 -0.52 -19.58
N SER A 154 -16.06 0.30 -20.57
CA SER A 154 -16.41 -0.15 -21.91
C SER A 154 -15.18 -0.65 -22.69
N ASN A 155 -15.39 -1.38 -23.79
CA ASN A 155 -14.28 -1.80 -24.65
C ASN A 155 -13.53 -0.59 -25.24
N ASP A 156 -14.26 0.47 -25.58
CA ASP A 156 -13.68 1.71 -26.12
C ASP A 156 -12.80 2.39 -25.06
N GLU A 157 -13.26 2.48 -23.81
CA GLU A 157 -12.47 3.04 -22.70
C GLU A 157 -11.23 2.19 -22.39
N LEU A 158 -11.37 0.87 -22.42
CA LEU A 158 -10.25 -0.07 -22.24
C LEU A 158 -9.23 0.02 -23.37
N SER A 159 -9.66 0.38 -24.59
CA SER A 159 -8.77 0.46 -25.76
C SER A 159 -7.64 1.48 -25.57
N TYR A 160 -7.89 2.54 -24.81
CA TYR A 160 -6.95 3.61 -24.47
C TYR A 160 -5.85 3.17 -23.48
N ALA A 161 -6.04 2.07 -22.74
CA ALA A 161 -5.05 1.62 -21.77
C ALA A 161 -3.90 0.86 -22.45
N ASN A 162 -2.67 1.02 -21.94
CA ASN A 162 -1.53 0.20 -22.34
C ASN A 162 -1.62 -1.20 -21.72
N THR A 163 -2.00 -1.26 -20.45
CA THR A 163 -1.97 -2.49 -19.64
C THR A 163 -3.27 -2.63 -18.84
N ILE A 164 -3.75 -3.86 -18.71
CA ILE A 164 -4.91 -4.19 -17.88
C ILE A 164 -4.43 -4.65 -16.51
N ILE A 165 -5.10 -4.18 -15.46
CA ILE A 165 -4.93 -4.68 -14.10
C ILE A 165 -6.16 -5.51 -13.73
N THR A 166 -5.93 -6.78 -13.41
CA THR A 166 -6.99 -7.70 -12.96
C THR A 166 -6.66 -8.17 -11.54
N ALA A 167 -7.46 -7.72 -10.56
CA ALA A 167 -7.33 -8.18 -9.19
C ALA A 167 -7.83 -9.63 -9.04
N PRO A 168 -7.10 -10.50 -8.31
CA PRO A 168 -7.58 -11.85 -8.00
C PRO A 168 -8.69 -11.77 -6.96
N VAL A 169 -9.94 -11.76 -7.43
CA VAL A 169 -11.16 -11.76 -6.61
C VAL A 169 -11.91 -13.08 -6.78
N ASN A 170 -12.90 -13.37 -5.91
CA ASN A 170 -13.76 -14.54 -6.10
C ASN A 170 -14.43 -14.48 -7.49
N PRO A 171 -14.20 -15.46 -8.39
CA PRO A 171 -14.81 -15.48 -9.71
C PRO A 171 -16.34 -15.44 -9.69
N GLU A 172 -16.97 -15.98 -8.65
CA GLU A 172 -18.43 -15.97 -8.47
C GLU A 172 -18.98 -14.61 -8.01
N PHE A 173 -18.11 -13.74 -7.50
CA PHE A 173 -18.49 -12.42 -6.98
C PHE A 173 -17.43 -11.36 -7.31
N ALA A 174 -17.10 -11.25 -8.60
CA ALA A 174 -16.01 -10.42 -9.09
C ALA A 174 -16.40 -8.94 -9.31
N SER A 175 -17.09 -8.33 -8.34
CA SER A 175 -17.59 -6.95 -8.42
C SER A 175 -17.21 -6.14 -7.19
N LEU A 176 -15.99 -5.62 -7.16
CA LEU A 176 -15.56 -4.69 -6.12
C LEU A 176 -16.29 -3.34 -6.27
N ASN A 177 -16.62 -2.71 -5.14
CA ASN A 177 -17.03 -1.31 -5.16
C ASN A 177 -15.89 -0.43 -5.71
N LEU A 178 -16.24 0.68 -6.36
CA LEU A 178 -15.26 1.58 -6.99
C LEU A 178 -14.14 2.02 -6.04
N ALA A 179 -14.48 2.47 -4.82
CA ALA A 179 -13.49 2.89 -3.84
C ALA A 179 -12.65 1.71 -3.32
N GLN A 180 -13.20 0.50 -3.26
CA GLN A 180 -12.45 -0.72 -2.90
C GLN A 180 -11.46 -1.11 -4.00
N ALA A 181 -11.86 -1.02 -5.27
CA ALA A 181 -10.96 -1.27 -6.39
C ALA A 181 -9.79 -0.28 -6.37
N VAL A 182 -10.07 1.02 -6.18
CA VAL A 182 -9.00 2.03 -6.00
C VAL A 182 -8.14 1.71 -4.78
N CYS A 183 -8.72 1.27 -3.66
CA CYS A 183 -8.01 0.95 -2.43
C CYS A 183 -6.97 -0.16 -2.63
N VAL A 184 -7.34 -1.26 -3.30
CA VAL A 184 -6.43 -2.37 -3.57
C VAL A 184 -5.23 -1.90 -4.40
N ILE A 185 -5.46 -1.15 -5.47
CA ILE A 185 -4.38 -0.68 -6.35
C ILE A 185 -3.52 0.38 -5.67
N ALA A 186 -4.13 1.34 -4.98
CA ALA A 186 -3.43 2.40 -4.27
C ALA A 186 -2.59 1.85 -3.11
N TYR A 187 -3.09 0.85 -2.39
CA TYR A 187 -2.33 0.15 -1.35
C TYR A 187 -1.10 -0.55 -1.92
N GLU A 188 -1.26 -1.36 -2.98
CA GLU A 188 -0.13 -2.07 -3.59
C GLU A 188 0.93 -1.09 -4.13
N PHE A 189 0.49 0.00 -4.77
CA PHE A 189 1.39 1.05 -5.21
C PHE A 189 2.13 1.71 -4.04
N TYR A 190 1.42 2.13 -3.00
CA TYR A 190 2.02 2.80 -1.84
C TYR A 190 2.96 1.88 -1.06
N SER A 191 2.55 0.64 -0.80
CA SER A 191 3.39 -0.38 -0.18
C SER A 191 4.66 -0.66 -0.98
N GLY A 192 4.55 -0.69 -2.31
CA GLY A 192 5.70 -0.89 -3.21
C GLY A 192 6.75 0.24 -3.18
N ILE A 193 6.37 1.45 -2.77
CA ILE A 193 7.27 2.62 -2.71
C ILE A 193 7.77 2.93 -1.30
N THR A 194 7.11 2.46 -0.23
CA THR A 194 7.58 2.64 1.16
C THR A 194 8.73 1.71 1.53
N ASN A 195 9.14 0.80 0.63
CA ASN A 195 10.25 -0.14 0.84
C ASN A 195 10.14 -0.94 2.15
N GLY A 196 8.91 -1.26 2.59
CA GLY A 196 8.66 -2.04 3.81
C GLY A 196 8.56 -1.23 5.10
N GLU A 197 8.65 0.10 5.04
CA GLU A 197 8.27 0.96 6.18
C GLU A 197 6.76 0.85 6.44
N LEU A 198 6.40 0.68 7.71
CA LEU A 198 5.04 0.49 8.20
C LEU A 198 4.65 1.63 9.15
N GLY A 199 3.34 1.85 9.30
CA GLY A 199 2.81 2.80 10.28
C GLY A 199 2.78 4.25 9.80
N ARG A 200 2.63 5.18 10.75
CA ARG A 200 2.53 6.62 10.47
C ARG A 200 3.91 7.28 10.60
N ILE A 201 4.05 8.49 10.07
CA ILE A 201 5.23 9.32 10.31
C ILE A 201 5.08 10.02 11.68
N THR A 202 5.17 9.24 12.77
CA THR A 202 5.19 9.74 14.15
C THR A 202 6.45 9.23 14.85
N GLU A 203 6.94 9.93 15.89
CA GLU A 203 8.13 9.46 16.65
C GLU A 203 7.96 8.04 17.20
N SER A 204 6.73 7.65 17.58
CA SER A 204 6.43 6.31 18.09
C SER A 204 6.33 5.23 17.02
N ASP A 205 6.05 5.60 15.76
CA ASP A 205 5.88 4.66 14.64
C ASP A 205 7.10 4.59 13.71
N LYS A 206 8.06 5.52 13.84
CA LYS A 206 9.31 5.54 13.07
C LYS A 206 10.06 4.21 13.22
N GLY A 207 10.63 3.73 12.12
CA GLY A 207 11.46 2.52 12.11
C GLY A 207 10.67 1.21 12.11
N ARG A 208 9.34 1.26 12.15
CA ARG A 208 8.51 0.06 12.10
C ARG A 208 8.63 -0.61 10.73
N ILE A 209 9.14 -1.84 10.74
CA ILE A 209 9.30 -2.70 9.56
C ILE A 209 8.62 -4.04 9.80
N GLU A 210 8.41 -4.81 8.74
CA GLU A 210 7.94 -6.18 8.86
C GLU A 210 9.00 -7.06 9.55
N GLY A 211 8.57 -7.90 10.50
CA GLY A 211 9.45 -8.80 11.24
C GLY A 211 9.77 -8.35 12.67
N LEU A 212 10.83 -8.92 13.24
CA LEU A 212 11.24 -8.64 14.61
C LEU A 212 11.96 -7.27 14.69
N PRO A 213 11.52 -6.34 15.55
CA PRO A 213 12.19 -5.06 15.71
C PRO A 213 13.54 -5.27 16.41
N ILE A 214 14.61 -5.19 15.63
CA ILE A 214 15.99 -5.36 16.12
C ILE A 214 16.72 -4.03 16.37
N GLU A 215 16.04 -2.89 16.38
CA GLU A 215 16.69 -1.56 16.55
C GLU A 215 17.58 -1.45 17.80
N LYS A 216 17.18 -2.12 18.89
CA LYS A 216 17.91 -2.11 20.18
C LYS A 216 18.61 -3.44 20.48
N THR A 217 18.73 -4.34 19.52
CA THR A 217 19.32 -5.68 19.70
C THR A 217 19.87 -6.17 18.35
N ARG A 218 20.23 -7.44 18.27
CA ARG A 218 20.47 -8.12 17.00
C ARG A 218 20.05 -9.57 17.12
N GLY A 219 19.91 -10.26 15.99
CA GLY A 219 19.83 -11.72 15.99
C GLY A 219 21.00 -12.30 16.77
N ALA A 220 20.73 -13.32 17.60
CA ALA A 220 21.78 -14.05 18.27
C ALA A 220 22.69 -14.71 17.21
N ASN A 221 23.99 -14.60 17.39
CA ASN A 221 24.94 -15.30 16.53
C ASN A 221 25.07 -16.76 16.97
N LYS A 222 25.72 -17.59 16.15
CA LYS A 222 25.88 -19.02 16.45
C LYS A 222 26.70 -19.28 17.71
N ASN A 223 27.69 -18.45 18.01
CA ASN A 223 28.48 -18.60 19.24
C ASN A 223 27.61 -18.40 20.48
N GLU A 224 26.80 -17.34 20.53
CA GLU A 224 25.87 -17.06 21.65
C GLU A 224 24.86 -18.18 21.83
N PHE A 225 24.34 -18.72 20.72
CA PHE A 225 23.43 -19.85 20.74
C PHE A 225 24.10 -21.12 21.27
N ILE A 226 25.31 -21.45 20.79
CA ILE A 226 26.04 -22.65 21.22
C ILE A 226 26.34 -22.57 22.72
N HIS A 227 26.87 -21.44 23.21
CA HIS A 227 27.15 -21.26 24.63
C HIS A 227 25.89 -21.41 25.50
N PHE A 228 24.76 -20.86 25.05
CA PHE A 228 23.47 -21.03 25.74
C PHE A 228 23.05 -22.49 25.83
N ILE A 229 23.18 -23.22 24.72
CA ILE A 229 22.81 -24.64 24.68
C ILE A 229 23.75 -25.49 25.52
N GLU A 230 25.06 -25.24 25.52
CA GLU A 230 26.02 -25.97 26.35
C GLU A 230 25.74 -25.77 27.84
N PHE A 231 25.46 -24.53 28.25
CA PHE A 231 25.04 -24.24 29.61
C PHE A 231 23.74 -24.96 29.97
N LEU A 232 22.73 -24.89 29.10
CA LEU A 232 21.44 -25.53 29.34
C LEU A 232 21.55 -27.06 29.40
N GLU A 233 22.34 -27.66 28.52
CA GLU A 233 22.62 -29.11 28.51
C GLU A 233 23.24 -29.55 29.84
N LYS A 234 24.33 -28.90 30.26
CA LYS A 234 24.98 -29.20 31.54
C LYS A 234 24.00 -29.07 32.71
N THR A 235 23.25 -27.97 32.74
CA THR A 235 22.28 -27.70 33.82
C THR A 235 21.18 -28.76 33.88
N LEU A 236 20.69 -29.21 32.73
CA LEU A 236 19.67 -30.25 32.63
C LEU A 236 20.21 -31.65 32.97
N ASP A 237 21.47 -31.93 32.62
CA ASP A 237 22.18 -33.14 33.05
C ASP A 237 22.30 -33.21 34.57
N ASP A 238 22.78 -32.13 35.21
CA ASP A 238 23.00 -32.06 36.66
C ASP A 238 21.68 -32.24 37.45
N ARG A 239 20.54 -31.95 36.81
CA ARG A 239 19.18 -32.13 37.38
C ARG A 239 18.51 -33.44 36.98
N GLY A 240 19.18 -34.30 36.19
CA GLY A 240 18.66 -35.61 35.79
C GLY A 240 17.52 -35.56 34.76
N PHE A 241 17.39 -34.48 33.99
CA PHE A 241 16.31 -34.32 33.00
C PHE A 241 16.40 -35.33 31.85
N PHE A 242 17.61 -35.70 31.43
CA PHE A 242 17.84 -36.60 30.30
C PHE A 242 17.75 -38.07 30.71
N TYR A 243 16.54 -38.53 31.05
CA TYR A 243 16.26 -39.92 31.42
C TYR A 243 15.16 -40.54 30.54
N PRO A 244 15.33 -41.78 30.05
CA PRO A 244 16.52 -42.61 30.18
C PRO A 244 17.69 -42.13 29.29
N ALA A 245 18.92 -42.48 29.66
CA ALA A 245 20.14 -41.87 29.11
C ALA A 245 20.27 -42.02 27.59
N GLU A 246 19.79 -43.14 27.03
CA GLU A 246 19.80 -43.40 25.58
C GLU A 246 18.95 -42.41 24.77
N LYS A 247 18.01 -41.69 25.40
CA LYS A 247 17.20 -40.66 24.74
C LYS A 247 17.80 -39.26 24.79
N LYS A 248 18.90 -39.06 25.54
CA LYS A 248 19.54 -37.75 25.73
C LYS A 248 19.77 -37.01 24.42
N THR A 249 20.44 -37.66 23.46
CA THR A 249 20.78 -37.04 22.17
C THR A 249 19.54 -36.56 21.41
N MET A 250 18.48 -37.36 21.39
CA MET A 250 17.22 -37.00 20.74
C MET A 250 16.56 -35.81 21.45
N MET A 251 16.46 -35.84 22.78
CA MET A 251 15.86 -34.76 23.57
C MET A 251 16.63 -33.44 23.40
N LEU A 252 17.97 -33.50 23.46
CA LEU A 252 18.83 -32.34 23.26
C LEU A 252 18.71 -31.77 21.83
N ASN A 253 18.65 -32.63 20.81
CA ASN A 253 18.43 -32.18 19.42
C ASN A 253 17.06 -31.50 19.25
N ASN A 254 16.03 -31.98 19.95
CA ASN A 254 14.72 -31.34 19.97
C ASN A 254 14.75 -29.97 20.65
N ILE A 255 15.46 -29.84 21.77
CA ILE A 255 15.68 -28.56 22.47
C ILE A 255 16.43 -27.58 21.57
N LYS A 256 17.55 -28.00 20.97
CA LYS A 256 18.34 -27.20 20.01
C LYS A 256 17.45 -26.71 18.86
N SER A 257 16.67 -27.62 18.27
CA SER A 257 15.76 -27.31 17.16
C SER A 257 14.65 -26.35 17.58
N MET A 258 14.10 -26.51 18.79
CA MET A 258 13.07 -25.63 19.34
C MET A 258 13.58 -24.19 19.42
N PHE A 259 14.74 -23.97 20.04
CA PHE A 259 15.30 -22.63 20.19
C PHE A 259 15.76 -22.01 18.86
N GLN A 260 16.27 -22.81 17.91
CA GLN A 260 16.62 -22.29 16.58
C GLN A 260 15.41 -21.77 15.79
N ARG A 261 14.24 -22.41 15.91
CA ARG A 261 13.01 -21.95 15.22
C ARG A 261 12.48 -20.62 15.73
N GLN A 262 12.88 -20.19 16.92
CA GLN A 262 12.39 -18.95 17.54
C GLN A 262 13.11 -17.68 17.06
N ASN A 263 14.17 -17.78 16.24
CA ASN A 263 14.95 -16.62 15.76
C ASN A 263 15.35 -15.66 16.91
N LEU A 264 15.84 -16.23 18.01
CA LEU A 264 16.16 -15.48 19.23
C LEU A 264 17.16 -14.35 18.96
N THR A 265 16.95 -13.23 19.63
CA THR A 265 17.89 -12.11 19.67
C THR A 265 18.96 -12.33 20.74
N GLN A 266 20.04 -11.54 20.69
CA GLN A 266 21.06 -11.55 21.73
C GLN A 266 20.45 -11.28 23.13
N LYS A 267 19.47 -10.38 23.22
CA LYS A 267 18.79 -10.08 24.48
C LYS A 267 17.99 -11.27 24.99
N ASP A 268 17.31 -11.99 24.10
CA ASP A 268 16.54 -13.18 24.49
C ASP A 268 17.46 -14.25 25.07
N ILE A 269 18.61 -14.51 24.43
CA ILE A 269 19.60 -15.44 24.96
C ILE A 269 20.10 -15.00 26.35
N LYS A 270 20.40 -13.71 26.55
CA LYS A 270 20.84 -13.19 27.86
C LYS A 270 19.76 -13.35 28.93
N ILE A 271 18.51 -13.09 28.59
CA ILE A 271 17.37 -13.25 29.51
C ILE A 271 17.17 -14.73 29.85
N LEU A 272 17.18 -15.62 28.85
CA LEU A 272 17.07 -17.06 29.06
C LEU A 272 18.20 -17.59 29.95
N PHE A 273 19.44 -17.20 29.68
CA PHE A 273 20.57 -17.49 30.56
C PHE A 273 20.30 -17.04 32.00
N GLY A 274 19.87 -15.80 32.19
CA GLY A 274 19.56 -15.26 33.52
C GLY A 274 18.45 -16.02 34.24
N ILE A 275 17.38 -16.39 33.52
CA ILE A 275 16.27 -17.20 34.06
C ILE A 275 16.80 -18.54 34.57
N PHE A 276 17.51 -19.29 33.72
CA PHE A 276 17.99 -20.62 34.09
C PHE A 276 19.03 -20.57 35.20
N LYS A 277 19.97 -19.62 35.13
CA LYS A 277 20.99 -19.40 36.17
C LYS A 277 20.35 -19.14 37.54
N HIS A 278 19.33 -18.27 37.58
CA HIS A 278 18.58 -17.99 38.81
C HIS A 278 17.83 -19.21 39.34
N ILE A 279 17.19 -19.99 38.46
CA ILE A 279 16.48 -21.23 38.85
C ILE A 279 17.45 -22.25 39.47
N VAL A 280 18.68 -22.35 38.97
CA VAL A 280 19.64 -23.34 39.46
C VAL A 280 20.49 -22.89 40.64
N GLY A 281 20.39 -21.61 41.02
CA GLY A 281 21.06 -21.06 42.20
C GLY A 281 22.53 -20.72 41.98
N GLU A 282 22.93 -20.45 40.74
CA GLU A 282 24.27 -19.95 40.37
C GLU A 282 24.34 -18.42 40.24
#